data_AF-A0A7T5R0U0-F1
#
_entry.id   AF-A0A7T5R0U0-F1
#
_cell.length_a   1.000
_cell.length_b   1.000
_cell.length_c   1.000
_cell.angle_alpha   90.00
_cell.angle_beta   90.00
_cell.angle_gamma   90.00
#
_symmetry.space_group_name_H-M   'P 1'
#
loop_
_entity.id
_entity.type
_entity.pdbx_description
1 polymer ?
#
loop_
_entity_poly.entity_id
_entity_poly.type
_entity_poly.pdbx_seq_one_letter_code
_entity_poly.pdbx_strand_id
1 'polypeptide(L)'
;MMDRLNKLAAYTFCAFAFGVQAAFAGDPHHADTATHGAEHAEGSAGLPQFNPEHFPTQIFWLAVTFLVMYAIFSSRILPDISGILENRRMHIDNDLETADRLRKEADDVQATYEAQLGNARSEAKKMVNDIHSSTKAKAEAHLQSLREKAEKDMHTLEIRLQSAKDEAMEQMGTIAAEVASEAAAKIMGAPADLAQAKNVVQLISKREAA
;
A
#
# COMPACT_ATOMS: atom_id res chain seq x y z
N MET A 1 46.31 2.12 14.25
CA MET A 1 47.56 2.58 14.92
C MET A 1 47.44 2.52 16.44
N MET A 2 46.39 3.12 17.03
CA MET A 2 46.10 3.12 18.48
C MET A 2 46.15 1.74 19.15
N ASP A 3 45.73 0.67 18.46
CA ASP A 3 45.73 -0.69 19.02
C ASP A 3 47.13 -1.25 19.37
N ARG A 4 48.20 -0.74 18.73
CA ARG A 4 49.59 -1.08 19.12
C ARG A 4 50.08 -0.26 20.32
N LEU A 5 49.56 0.95 20.52
CA LEU A 5 49.87 1.80 21.68
C LEU A 5 49.20 1.24 22.95
N ASN A 6 47.95 0.80 22.86
CA ASN A 6 47.26 0.20 24.02
C ASN A 6 47.88 -1.15 24.43
N LYS A 7 48.40 -1.93 23.45
CA LYS A 7 49.20 -3.15 23.72
C LYS A 7 50.57 -2.84 24.34
N LEU A 8 51.24 -1.75 23.93
CA LEU A 8 52.47 -1.29 24.58
C LEU A 8 52.23 -0.85 26.03
N ALA A 9 51.13 -0.15 26.31
CA ALA A 9 50.74 0.25 27.67
C ALA A 9 50.42 -0.96 28.56
N ALA A 10 49.76 -1.99 28.03
CA ALA A 10 49.56 -3.26 28.74
C ALA A 10 50.88 -4.00 28.99
N TYR A 11 51.83 -3.94 28.05
CA TYR A 11 53.14 -4.57 28.19
C TYR A 11 54.01 -3.86 29.25
N THR A 12 53.98 -2.52 29.33
CA THR A 12 54.64 -1.78 30.42
C THR A 12 53.98 -1.97 31.78
N PHE A 13 52.65 -2.09 31.84
CA PHE A 13 51.94 -2.44 33.08
C PHE A 13 52.35 -3.84 33.59
N CYS A 14 52.44 -4.81 32.68
CA CYS A 14 52.89 -6.17 33.02
C CYS A 14 54.38 -6.22 33.42
N ALA A 15 55.24 -5.48 32.72
CA ALA A 15 56.66 -5.35 33.07
C ALA A 15 56.88 -4.65 34.43
N PHE A 16 56.06 -3.65 34.77
CA PHE A 16 56.11 -2.99 36.07
C PHE A 16 55.64 -3.91 37.20
N ALA A 17 54.58 -4.70 36.98
CA ALA A 17 54.13 -5.71 37.93
C ALA A 17 55.21 -6.79 38.20
N PHE A 18 55.97 -7.19 37.16
CA PHE A 18 57.08 -8.14 37.33
C PHE A 18 58.31 -7.49 38.01
N GLY A 19 58.59 -6.22 37.72
CA GLY A 19 59.69 -5.46 38.32
C GLY A 19 59.53 -5.21 39.82
N VAL A 20 58.29 -5.00 40.31
CA VAL A 20 58.02 -4.81 41.75
C VAL A 20 58.21 -6.10 42.55
N GLN A 21 58.00 -7.28 41.94
CA GLN A 21 58.25 -8.57 42.60
C GLN A 21 59.74 -8.79 42.92
N ALA A 22 60.64 -8.26 42.09
CA ALA A 22 62.10 -8.40 42.28
C ALA A 22 62.66 -7.59 43.46
N ALA A 23 61.93 -6.58 43.96
CA ALA A 23 62.33 -5.80 45.13
C ALA A 23 61.99 -6.47 46.48
N PHE A 24 61.25 -7.60 46.46
CA PHE A 24 60.86 -8.36 47.66
C PHE A 24 61.47 -9.79 47.69
N ALA A 25 62.48 -10.06 46.87
CA ALA A 25 63.25 -11.30 46.91
C ALA A 25 64.45 -11.16 47.87
N GLY A 26 64.22 -11.36 49.16
CA GLY A 26 65.29 -11.56 50.14
C GLY A 26 65.78 -13.02 50.15
N ASP A 27 67.10 -13.22 50.22
CA ASP A 27 67.74 -14.54 50.16
C ASP A 27 67.40 -15.47 51.35
N PRO A 28 67.43 -16.81 51.16
CA PRO A 28 66.86 -17.77 52.12
C PRO A 28 67.88 -18.36 53.11
N HIS A 29 68.56 -17.53 53.91
CA HIS A 29 69.41 -18.04 55.01
C HIS A 29 69.37 -17.16 56.27
N HIS A 30 68.93 -17.76 57.39
CA HIS A 30 69.61 -17.78 58.70
C HIS A 30 68.63 -18.24 59.79
N ALA A 31 68.73 -19.52 60.15
CA ALA A 31 68.31 -19.99 61.46
C ALA A 31 69.57 -20.01 62.33
N ASP A 32 69.83 -18.94 63.08
CA ASP A 32 70.93 -18.87 64.03
C ASP A 32 70.46 -18.34 65.38
N THR A 33 70.75 -19.12 66.42
CA THR A 33 70.52 -18.78 67.82
C THR A 33 71.61 -17.86 68.34
N ALA A 34 71.24 -16.67 68.84
CA ALA A 34 72.15 -15.85 69.64
C ALA A 34 71.40 -15.02 70.72
N THR A 35 71.52 -15.52 71.95
CA THR A 35 71.99 -14.80 73.16
C THR A 35 71.40 -13.44 73.55
N HIS A 36 70.87 -13.35 74.77
CA HIS A 36 70.62 -12.09 75.46
C HIS A 36 71.93 -11.33 75.76
N GLY A 37 71.91 -10.01 75.57
CA GLY A 37 72.90 -9.06 76.07
C GLY A 37 72.31 -7.64 76.08
N ALA A 38 72.22 -7.03 77.25
CA ALA A 38 71.84 -5.62 77.44
C ALA A 38 73.04 -4.71 77.04
N GLU A 39 72.94 -3.40 76.85
CA GLU A 39 72.31 -2.38 77.71
C GLU A 39 72.02 -1.06 76.98
N HIS A 40 70.92 -0.39 77.40
CA HIS A 40 70.61 1.06 77.45
C HIS A 40 70.93 2.00 76.24
N ALA A 41 70.11 3.00 75.88
CA ALA A 41 68.89 3.60 76.45
C ALA A 41 68.17 4.38 75.30
N GLU A 42 66.94 4.91 75.39
CA GLU A 42 65.94 5.06 76.47
C GLU A 42 64.54 5.26 75.80
N GLY A 43 63.45 5.28 76.57
CA GLY A 43 62.17 5.89 76.16
C GLY A 43 61.09 4.96 75.59
N SER A 44 60.27 4.38 76.48
CA SER A 44 58.87 3.96 76.27
C SER A 44 58.40 3.62 74.83
N ALA A 45 58.49 2.35 74.44
CA ALA A 45 57.73 1.75 73.33
C ALA A 45 57.09 0.44 73.83
N GLY A 46 55.81 0.13 73.59
CA GLY A 46 55.06 0.36 72.36
C GLY A 46 55.36 -0.79 71.39
N LEU A 47 54.35 -1.52 70.90
CA LEU A 47 54.57 -2.62 69.95
C LEU A 47 55.47 -2.13 68.80
N PRO A 48 56.58 -2.82 68.44
CA PRO A 48 57.60 -2.27 67.55
C PRO A 48 57.09 -1.89 66.14
N GLN A 49 55.91 -2.38 65.75
CA GLN A 49 55.18 -1.99 64.53
C GLN A 49 54.57 -0.58 64.57
N PHE A 50 54.46 0.07 65.73
CA PHE A 50 53.87 1.40 65.91
C PHE A 50 54.94 2.49 66.17
N ASN A 51 56.16 2.28 65.70
CA ASN A 51 57.26 3.21 65.90
C ASN A 51 57.15 4.39 64.90
N PRO A 52 56.83 5.63 65.34
CA PRO A 52 56.25 6.66 64.48
C PRO A 52 57.18 7.21 63.38
N GLU A 53 58.48 6.94 63.46
CA GLU A 53 59.47 7.32 62.44
C GLU A 53 59.19 6.72 61.05
N HIS A 54 58.45 5.61 60.98
CA HIS A 54 58.19 4.90 59.72
C HIS A 54 56.90 5.37 59.00
N PHE A 55 55.97 6.01 59.71
CA PHE A 55 54.70 6.47 59.13
C PHE A 55 54.86 7.48 57.99
N PRO A 56 55.78 8.47 58.02
CA PRO A 56 55.94 9.42 56.92
C PRO A 56 56.28 8.73 55.59
N THR A 57 57.18 7.74 55.61
CA THR A 57 57.59 6.99 54.41
C THR A 57 56.47 6.10 53.88
N GLN A 58 55.69 5.47 54.77
CA GLN A 58 54.52 4.67 54.40
C GLN A 58 53.41 5.54 53.79
N ILE A 59 53.13 6.71 54.38
CA ILE A 59 52.15 7.68 53.86
C ILE A 59 52.62 8.26 52.52
N PHE A 60 53.91 8.55 52.36
CA PHE A 60 54.47 9.00 51.09
C PHE A 60 54.25 7.97 49.96
N TRP A 61 54.60 6.70 50.18
CA TRP A 61 54.38 5.65 49.18
C TRP A 61 52.90 5.35 48.93
N LEU A 62 52.05 5.44 49.96
CA LEU A 62 50.60 5.36 49.81
C LEU A 62 50.08 6.51 48.93
N ALA A 63 50.52 7.75 49.15
CA ALA A 63 50.15 8.89 48.34
C ALA A 63 50.62 8.75 46.89
N VAL A 64 51.87 8.31 46.66
CA VAL A 64 52.42 8.06 45.31
C VAL A 64 51.60 6.99 44.57
N THR A 65 51.38 5.82 45.19
CA THR A 65 50.63 4.73 44.55
C THR A 65 49.15 5.07 44.34
N PHE A 66 48.51 5.75 45.29
CA PHE A 66 47.14 6.24 45.16
C PHE A 66 47.00 7.26 44.03
N LEU A 67 47.94 8.20 43.89
CA LEU A 67 47.89 9.24 42.86
C LEU A 67 48.14 8.67 41.47
N VAL A 68 49.02 7.67 41.33
CA VAL A 68 49.20 6.89 40.08
C VAL A 68 47.92 6.13 39.72
N MET A 69 47.29 5.43 40.67
CA MET A 69 46.01 4.74 40.46
C MET A 69 44.90 5.72 40.04
N TYR A 70 44.82 6.87 40.72
CA TYR A 70 43.85 7.93 40.45
C TYR A 70 44.02 8.51 39.04
N ALA A 71 45.26 8.76 38.59
CA ALA A 71 45.54 9.24 37.24
C ALA A 71 45.05 8.25 36.16
N ILE A 72 45.24 6.93 36.39
CA ILE A 72 44.74 5.88 35.50
C ILE A 72 43.21 5.87 35.47
N PHE A 73 42.55 5.93 36.63
CA PHE A 73 41.09 5.97 36.72
C PHE A 73 40.48 7.20 36.04
N SER A 74 41.05 8.38 36.29
CA SER A 74 40.59 9.65 35.71
C SER A 74 40.80 9.70 34.20
N SER A 75 41.88 9.13 33.67
CA SER A 75 42.25 9.21 32.26
C SER A 75 41.64 8.09 31.39
N ARG A 76 41.33 6.93 31.98
CA ARG A 76 40.89 5.73 31.23
C ARG A 76 39.47 5.30 31.56
N ILE A 77 39.15 5.08 32.84
CA ILE A 77 37.88 4.45 33.24
C ILE A 77 36.69 5.42 33.09
N LEU A 78 36.82 6.69 33.50
CA LEU A 78 35.75 7.68 33.35
C LEU A 78 35.33 7.94 31.89
N PRO A 79 36.25 8.20 30.93
CA PRO A 79 35.84 8.40 29.53
C PRO A 79 35.28 7.13 28.87
N ASP A 80 35.80 5.94 29.19
CA ASP A 80 35.25 4.68 28.63
C ASP A 80 33.79 4.45 29.06
N ILE A 81 33.44 4.71 30.33
CA ILE A 81 32.06 4.62 30.82
C ILE A 81 31.16 5.68 30.18
N SER A 82 31.65 6.91 30.04
CA SER A 82 30.92 8.01 29.39
C SER A 82 30.58 7.67 27.94
N GLY A 83 31.54 7.12 27.18
CA GLY A 83 31.33 6.71 25.78
C GLY A 83 30.29 5.61 25.62
N ILE A 84 30.22 4.65 26.54
CA ILE A 84 29.19 3.58 26.51
C ILE A 84 27.80 4.15 26.78
N LEU A 85 27.67 5.06 27.75
CA LEU A 85 26.39 5.70 28.06
C LEU A 85 25.89 6.57 26.91
N GLU A 86 26.79 7.35 26.30
CA GLU A 86 26.47 8.19 25.16
C GLU A 86 26.08 7.36 23.93
N ASN A 87 26.82 6.28 23.62
CA ASN A 87 26.46 5.37 22.52
C ASN A 87 25.07 4.74 22.73
N ARG A 88 24.71 4.38 23.96
CA ARG A 88 23.36 3.87 24.26
C ARG A 88 22.28 4.93 24.08
N ARG A 89 22.54 6.19 24.48
CA ARG A 89 21.61 7.32 24.28
C ARG A 89 21.40 7.57 22.79
N MET A 90 22.48 7.75 22.03
CA MET A 90 22.42 7.94 20.58
C MET A 90 21.66 6.83 19.85
N HIS A 91 21.83 5.56 20.24
CA HIS A 91 21.04 4.46 19.68
C HIS A 91 19.55 4.58 20.03
N ILE A 92 19.20 4.81 21.30
CA ILE A 92 17.80 4.96 21.72
C ILE A 92 17.13 6.13 21.02
N ASP A 93 17.81 7.28 20.92
CA ASP A 93 17.28 8.47 20.25
C ASP A 93 17.10 8.24 18.75
N ASN A 94 18.05 7.54 18.09
CA ASN A 94 17.95 7.19 16.68
C ASN A 94 16.89 6.12 16.37
N ASP A 95 16.72 5.13 17.26
CA ASP A 95 15.65 4.13 17.19
C ASP A 95 14.28 4.80 17.37
N LEU A 96 14.16 5.77 18.29
CA LEU A 96 12.94 6.56 18.52
C LEU A 96 12.61 7.44 17.30
N GLU A 97 13.58 8.19 16.78
CA GLU A 97 13.42 9.00 15.56
C GLU A 97 13.02 8.13 14.36
N THR A 98 13.65 6.97 14.22
CA THR A 98 13.33 6.01 13.15
C THR A 98 11.93 5.44 13.31
N ALA A 99 11.50 5.10 14.54
CA ALA A 99 10.16 4.62 14.81
C ALA A 99 9.09 5.71 14.54
N ASP A 100 9.34 6.96 14.95
CA ASP A 100 8.44 8.09 14.67
C ASP A 100 8.35 8.42 13.18
N ARG A 101 9.48 8.33 12.44
CA ARG A 101 9.49 8.49 10.99
C ARG A 101 8.72 7.38 10.29
N LEU A 102 8.99 6.11 10.62
CA LEU A 102 8.29 4.96 10.05
C LEU A 102 6.79 4.99 10.38
N ARG A 103 6.41 5.48 11.56
CA ARG A 103 5.01 5.69 11.93
C ARG A 103 4.34 6.76 11.06
N LYS A 104 4.98 7.92 10.87
CA LYS A 104 4.47 8.98 9.98
C LYS A 104 4.36 8.51 8.53
N GLU A 105 5.34 7.74 8.04
CA GLU A 105 5.30 7.13 6.71
C GLU A 105 4.13 6.12 6.59
N ALA A 106 3.89 5.30 7.62
CA ALA A 106 2.75 4.38 7.65
C ALA A 106 1.40 5.12 7.69
N ASP A 107 1.27 6.16 8.52
CA ASP A 107 0.06 6.99 8.64
C ASP A 107 -0.24 7.72 7.30
N ASP A 108 0.77 8.24 6.61
CA ASP A 108 0.64 8.89 5.29
C ASP A 108 0.29 7.90 4.16
N VAL A 109 0.93 6.72 4.15
CA VAL A 109 0.59 5.63 3.22
C VAL A 109 -0.84 5.13 3.46
N GLN A 110 -1.28 5.02 4.72
CA GLN A 110 -2.66 4.65 5.05
C GLN A 110 -3.65 5.72 4.56
N ALA A 111 -3.41 7.00 4.87
CA ALA A 111 -4.26 8.10 4.42
C ALA A 111 -4.36 8.16 2.88
N THR A 112 -3.22 7.98 2.20
CA THR A 112 -3.14 7.93 0.73
C THR A 112 -3.88 6.71 0.16
N TYR A 113 -3.76 5.54 0.78
CA TYR A 113 -4.47 4.32 0.38
C TYR A 113 -5.99 4.45 0.56
N GLU A 114 -6.44 5.00 1.70
CA GLU A 114 -7.86 5.25 1.97
C GLU A 114 -8.45 6.28 0.99
N ALA A 115 -7.70 7.35 0.67
CA ALA A 115 -8.08 8.33 -0.33
C ALA A 115 -8.18 7.72 -1.74
N GLN A 116 -7.21 6.89 -2.15
CA GLN A 116 -7.27 6.17 -3.44
C GLN A 116 -8.47 5.22 -3.50
N LEU A 117 -8.74 4.47 -2.44
CA LEU A 117 -9.90 3.57 -2.34
C LEU A 117 -11.23 4.34 -2.38
N GLY A 118 -11.31 5.50 -1.73
CA GLY A 118 -12.44 6.41 -1.80
C GLY A 118 -12.68 6.95 -3.22
N ASN A 119 -11.62 7.41 -3.88
CA ASN A 119 -11.66 7.90 -5.25
C ASN A 119 -12.07 6.81 -6.25
N ALA A 120 -11.47 5.62 -6.19
CA ALA A 120 -11.83 4.49 -7.04
C ALA A 120 -13.29 4.06 -6.86
N ARG A 121 -13.80 4.05 -5.62
CA ARG A 121 -15.23 3.79 -5.33
C ARG A 121 -16.16 4.87 -5.89
N SER A 122 -15.74 6.13 -5.86
CA SER A 122 -16.47 7.27 -6.44
C SER A 122 -16.51 7.20 -7.96
N GLU A 123 -15.36 6.92 -8.59
CA GLU A 123 -15.22 6.79 -10.04
C GLU A 123 -16.00 5.58 -10.58
N ALA A 124 -15.93 4.42 -9.92
CA ALA A 124 -16.74 3.25 -10.27
C ALA A 124 -18.24 3.55 -10.22
N LYS A 125 -18.72 4.29 -9.20
CA LYS A 125 -20.12 4.73 -9.12
C LYS A 125 -20.51 5.68 -10.26
N LYS A 126 -19.64 6.64 -10.61
CA LYS A 126 -19.85 7.53 -11.76
C LYS A 126 -19.94 6.73 -13.05
N MET A 127 -18.95 5.88 -13.32
CA MET A 127 -18.90 5.01 -14.51
C MET A 127 -20.15 4.14 -14.64
N VAL A 128 -20.63 3.53 -13.55
CA VAL A 128 -21.89 2.75 -13.55
C VAL A 128 -23.10 3.63 -13.90
N ASN A 129 -23.21 4.82 -13.34
CA ASN A 129 -24.29 5.77 -13.66
C ASN A 129 -24.22 6.27 -15.12
N ASP A 130 -23.03 6.52 -15.64
CA ASP A 130 -22.78 6.95 -17.02
C ASP A 130 -23.09 5.82 -18.02
N ILE A 131 -22.76 4.56 -17.68
CA ILE A 131 -23.17 3.38 -18.43
C ILE A 131 -24.69 3.21 -18.41
N HIS A 132 -25.35 3.33 -17.24
CA HIS A 132 -26.80 3.22 -17.15
C HIS A 132 -27.53 4.31 -17.96
N SER A 133 -27.11 5.56 -17.83
CA SER A 133 -27.72 6.70 -18.54
C SER A 133 -27.50 6.62 -20.05
N SER A 134 -26.27 6.32 -20.50
CA SER A 134 -25.98 6.15 -21.94
C SER A 134 -26.65 4.91 -22.54
N THR A 135 -26.78 3.82 -21.79
CA THR A 135 -27.51 2.62 -22.22
C THR A 135 -29.01 2.91 -22.33
N LYS A 136 -29.60 3.62 -21.36
CA LYS A 136 -31.00 4.05 -21.41
C LYS A 136 -31.26 4.96 -22.61
N ALA A 137 -30.43 5.97 -22.83
CA ALA A 137 -30.55 6.87 -23.98
C ALA A 137 -30.45 6.12 -25.33
N LYS A 138 -29.52 5.17 -25.45
CA LYS A 138 -29.42 4.29 -26.64
C LYS A 138 -30.66 3.42 -26.82
N ALA A 139 -31.19 2.84 -25.74
CA ALA A 139 -32.40 2.02 -25.79
C ALA A 139 -33.63 2.86 -26.22
N GLU A 140 -33.78 4.06 -25.68
CA GLU A 140 -34.85 5.00 -26.06
C GLU A 140 -34.74 5.43 -27.53
N ALA A 141 -33.54 5.78 -28.00
CA ALA A 141 -33.28 6.09 -29.40
C ALA A 141 -33.56 4.91 -30.34
N HIS A 142 -33.16 3.68 -29.95
CA HIS A 142 -33.49 2.47 -30.70
C HIS A 142 -35.01 2.24 -30.76
N LEU A 143 -35.72 2.33 -29.62
CA LEU A 143 -37.18 2.19 -29.57
C LEU A 143 -37.89 3.23 -30.42
N GLN A 144 -37.42 4.48 -30.43
CA GLN A 144 -37.96 5.53 -31.31
C GLN A 144 -37.73 5.18 -32.78
N SER A 145 -36.51 4.80 -33.17
CA SER A 145 -36.20 4.40 -34.55
C SER A 145 -36.99 3.17 -35.03
N LEU A 146 -37.33 2.24 -34.12
CA LEU A 146 -38.17 1.08 -34.41
C LEU A 146 -39.64 1.47 -34.58
N ARG A 147 -40.16 2.40 -33.76
CA ARG A 147 -41.52 2.96 -33.93
C ARG A 147 -41.66 3.69 -35.26
N GLU A 148 -40.70 4.56 -35.61
CA GLU A 148 -40.71 5.28 -36.89
C GLU A 148 -40.63 4.35 -38.11
N LYS A 149 -39.93 3.21 -38.00
CA LYS A 149 -39.92 2.18 -39.04
C LYS A 149 -41.27 1.46 -39.12
N ALA A 150 -41.79 0.99 -37.98
CA ALA A 150 -43.07 0.29 -37.92
C ALA A 150 -44.23 1.15 -38.45
N GLU A 151 -44.23 2.46 -38.18
CA GLU A 151 -45.21 3.41 -38.71
C GLU A 151 -45.11 3.58 -40.23
N LYS A 152 -43.89 3.70 -40.77
CA LYS A 152 -43.65 3.74 -42.24
C LYS A 152 -44.04 2.43 -42.92
N ASP A 153 -43.75 1.30 -42.29
CA ASP A 153 -44.10 -0.04 -42.80
C ASP A 153 -45.63 -0.23 -42.76
N MET A 154 -46.31 0.17 -41.68
CA MET A 154 -47.78 0.19 -41.61
C MET A 154 -48.40 1.04 -42.71
N HIS A 155 -47.99 2.30 -42.86
CA HIS A 155 -48.51 3.19 -43.91
C HIS A 155 -48.26 2.63 -45.33
N THR A 156 -47.10 1.99 -45.55
CA THR A 156 -46.79 1.32 -46.83
C THR A 156 -47.69 0.09 -47.07
N LEU A 157 -47.97 -0.68 -46.02
CA LEU A 157 -48.90 -1.82 -46.08
C LEU A 157 -50.35 -1.37 -46.30
N GLU A 158 -50.78 -0.27 -45.68
CA GLU A 158 -52.10 0.34 -45.88
C GLU A 158 -52.30 0.77 -47.34
N ILE A 159 -51.33 1.48 -47.94
CA ILE A 159 -51.38 1.84 -49.36
C ILE A 159 -51.45 0.60 -50.26
N ARG A 160 -50.62 -0.42 -49.99
CA ARG A 160 -50.65 -1.67 -50.76
C ARG A 160 -51.97 -2.42 -50.60
N LEU A 161 -52.56 -2.41 -49.40
CA LEU A 161 -53.84 -3.05 -49.11
C LEU A 161 -55.00 -2.36 -49.84
N GLN A 162 -55.02 -1.02 -49.88
CA GLN A 162 -56.02 -0.30 -50.69
C GLN A 162 -55.82 -0.57 -52.18
N SER A 163 -54.59 -0.49 -52.70
CA SER A 163 -54.32 -0.79 -54.12
C SER A 163 -54.72 -2.22 -54.51
N ALA A 164 -54.43 -3.21 -53.67
CA ALA A 164 -54.81 -4.61 -53.91
C ALA A 164 -56.32 -4.83 -53.80
N LYS A 165 -57.00 -4.09 -52.90
CA LYS A 165 -58.47 -4.09 -52.79
C LYS A 165 -59.11 -3.47 -54.04
N ASP A 166 -58.61 -2.34 -54.52
CA ASP A 166 -59.13 -1.66 -55.70
C ASP A 166 -58.94 -2.52 -56.96
N GLU A 167 -57.77 -3.14 -57.11
CA GLU A 167 -57.50 -4.11 -58.19
C GLU A 167 -58.42 -5.34 -58.10
N ALA A 168 -58.61 -5.91 -56.90
CA ALA A 168 -59.53 -7.04 -56.71
C ALA A 168 -60.99 -6.67 -57.02
N MET A 169 -61.42 -5.45 -56.72
CA MET A 169 -62.76 -4.95 -57.06
C MET A 169 -62.92 -4.74 -58.58
N GLU A 170 -61.89 -4.26 -59.28
CA GLU A 170 -61.90 -4.15 -60.74
C GLU A 170 -61.93 -5.52 -61.44
N GLN A 171 -61.11 -6.46 -60.97
CA GLN A 171 -61.11 -7.85 -61.45
C GLN A 171 -62.47 -8.51 -61.21
N MET A 172 -63.05 -8.35 -60.01
CA MET A 172 -64.38 -8.88 -59.69
C MET A 172 -65.49 -8.25 -60.55
N GLY A 173 -65.40 -6.96 -60.86
CA GLY A 173 -66.31 -6.28 -61.79
C GLY A 173 -66.20 -6.81 -63.23
N THR A 174 -65.00 -7.15 -63.69
CA THR A 174 -64.78 -7.79 -65.00
C THR A 174 -65.36 -9.21 -65.02
N ILE A 175 -65.08 -10.04 -64.02
CA ILE A 175 -65.62 -11.41 -63.91
C ILE A 175 -67.15 -11.37 -63.82
N ALA A 176 -67.74 -10.44 -63.06
CA ALA A 176 -69.18 -10.27 -62.97
C ALA A 176 -69.82 -9.90 -64.32
N ALA A 177 -69.18 -9.03 -65.11
CA ALA A 177 -69.64 -8.69 -66.45
C ALA A 177 -69.54 -9.87 -67.44
N GLU A 178 -68.47 -10.67 -67.36
CA GLU A 178 -68.29 -11.89 -68.16
C GLU A 178 -69.37 -12.93 -67.85
N VAL A 179 -69.58 -13.25 -66.56
CA VAL A 179 -70.62 -14.20 -66.11
C VAL A 179 -72.02 -13.70 -66.44
N ALA A 180 -72.31 -12.40 -66.27
CA ALA A 180 -73.60 -11.81 -66.65
C ALA A 180 -73.83 -11.87 -68.17
N SER A 181 -72.80 -11.64 -68.98
CA SER A 181 -72.86 -11.74 -70.44
C SER A 181 -73.11 -13.19 -70.90
N GLU A 182 -72.45 -14.17 -70.29
CA GLU A 182 -72.66 -15.59 -70.60
C GLU A 182 -74.07 -16.06 -70.20
N ALA A 183 -74.56 -15.64 -69.02
CA ALA A 183 -75.92 -15.91 -68.58
C ALA A 183 -76.97 -15.26 -69.49
N ALA A 184 -76.76 -14.00 -69.88
CA ALA A 184 -77.65 -13.29 -70.80
C ALA A 184 -77.71 -13.95 -72.20
N ALA A 185 -76.55 -14.40 -72.72
CA ALA A 185 -76.48 -15.13 -74.00
C ALA A 185 -77.24 -16.47 -73.93
N LYS A 186 -77.11 -17.22 -72.83
CA LYS A 186 -77.85 -18.47 -72.60
C LYS A 186 -79.37 -18.26 -72.49
N ILE A 187 -79.82 -17.12 -71.98
CA ILE A 187 -81.26 -16.81 -71.83
C ILE A 187 -81.87 -16.27 -73.13
N MET A 188 -81.18 -15.39 -73.85
CA MET A 188 -81.70 -14.75 -75.06
C MET A 188 -81.45 -15.55 -76.36
N GLY A 189 -80.56 -16.54 -76.35
CA GLY A 189 -80.23 -17.34 -77.54
C GLY A 189 -79.43 -16.60 -78.61
N ALA A 190 -78.89 -15.43 -78.29
CA ALA A 190 -78.09 -14.58 -79.16
C ALA A 190 -76.85 -14.07 -78.39
N PRO A 191 -75.72 -13.76 -79.06
CA PRO A 191 -74.52 -13.29 -78.38
C PRO A 191 -74.76 -11.92 -77.72
N ALA A 192 -74.54 -11.85 -76.41
CA ALA A 192 -74.53 -10.60 -75.66
C ALA A 192 -73.20 -9.86 -75.86
N ASP A 193 -73.24 -8.54 -76.05
CA ASP A 193 -72.04 -7.71 -76.17
C ASP A 193 -71.41 -7.46 -74.79
N LEU A 194 -70.20 -8.00 -74.61
CA LEU A 194 -69.41 -7.90 -73.39
C LEU A 194 -69.05 -6.44 -73.04
N ALA A 195 -68.95 -5.56 -74.04
CA ALA A 195 -68.75 -4.12 -73.81
C ALA A 195 -69.98 -3.45 -73.16
N GLN A 196 -71.20 -3.81 -73.58
CA GLN A 196 -72.43 -3.34 -72.93
C GLN A 196 -72.57 -3.92 -71.52
N ALA A 197 -72.24 -5.20 -71.33
CA ALA A 197 -72.28 -5.83 -70.01
C ALA A 197 -71.35 -5.12 -69.00
N LYS A 198 -70.11 -4.80 -69.38
CA LYS A 198 -69.19 -4.01 -68.54
C LYS A 198 -69.75 -2.63 -68.21
N ASN A 199 -70.36 -1.95 -69.18
CA ASN A 199 -70.91 -0.60 -68.98
C ASN A 199 -72.11 -0.60 -68.01
N VAL A 200 -73.01 -1.58 -68.12
CA VAL A 200 -74.13 -1.77 -67.18
C VAL A 200 -73.65 -2.09 -65.76
N VAL A 201 -72.64 -2.95 -65.61
CA VAL A 201 -72.05 -3.26 -64.30
C VAL A 201 -71.41 -2.02 -63.66
N GLN A 202 -70.71 -1.18 -64.44
CA GLN A 202 -70.14 0.09 -63.97
C GLN A 202 -71.21 1.12 -63.57
N LEU A 203 -72.35 1.17 -64.28
CA LEU A 203 -73.46 2.05 -63.92
C LEU A 203 -74.14 1.61 -62.61
N ILE A 204 -74.25 0.31 -62.36
CA ILE A 204 -74.81 -0.24 -61.11
C ILE A 204 -73.86 0.04 -59.94
N SER A 205 -72.56 -0.28 -60.06
CA SER A 205 -71.60 -0.05 -58.97
C SER A 205 -71.47 1.44 -58.59
N LYS A 206 -71.51 2.34 -59.59
CA LYS A 206 -71.47 3.79 -59.37
C LYS A 206 -72.75 4.36 -58.74
N ARG A 207 -73.87 3.63 -58.79
CA ARG A 207 -75.13 4.00 -58.14
C ARG A 207 -75.20 3.56 -56.69
N GLU A 208 -74.57 2.44 -56.34
CA GLU A 208 -74.51 1.92 -54.96
C GLU A 208 -73.46 2.67 -54.10
N ALA A 209 -72.48 3.32 -54.72
CA ALA A 209 -71.40 4.05 -54.06
C ALA A 209 -71.66 5.56 -53.83
N ALA A 210 -72.89 6.03 -54.08
CA ALA A 210 -73.31 7.44 -54.03
C ALA A 210 -74.51 7.65 -53.09
#